data_AF-A0A7R9MNM8-F1
#
_entry.id   AF-A0A7R9MNM8-F1
#
_cell.length_a   1.000
_cell.length_b   1.000
_cell.length_c   1.000
_cell.angle_alpha   90.00
_cell.angle_beta   90.00
_cell.angle_gamma   90.00
#
_symmetry.space_group_name_H-M   'P 1'
#
loop_
_entity.id
_entity.type
_entity.pdbx_description
1 polymer ?
#
loop_
_entity_poly.entity_id
_entity_poly.type
_entity_poly.pdbx_seq_one_letter_code
_entity_poly.pdbx_strand_id
1 'polypeptide(L)'
;MGFSFASGTTDGPGLFPFKQGDTANILWNKVKSRVKNTTKQMLDCQYPKHILLPTGDLKFPFPWQPSILPTQIFRIGHVLVASLPAELSTMSGRRLRDAIKREYEKNSAENITVEPVISGLSNTYSSYVVTFEEYRYEGASTIYGPYTLDAYIQQYRYLASQLATNSTVSAGPPEPNYLDQQTSLVPGVLFDCTPDGKKFGDCISQPLMEYTIGSTVKVAFVSGNPRNNVRDESTFLAVEKLDTNSNQWTLIATDANWETSHYYMGDT
;
A
#
# COMPACT_ATOMS: atom_id res chain seq x y z
N MET A 1 3.34 11.04 11.90
CA MET A 1 1.90 11.00 11.53
C MET A 1 1.12 12.04 12.33
N GLY A 2 0.16 12.72 11.70
CA GLY A 2 -0.74 13.67 12.35
C GLY A 2 -2.01 13.02 12.93
N PHE A 3 -2.86 13.78 13.60
CA PHE A 3 -4.13 13.27 14.18
C PHE A 3 -5.09 12.70 13.14
N SER A 4 -5.26 13.39 12.01
CA SER A 4 -6.16 12.92 10.96
C SER A 4 -5.70 11.60 10.32
N PHE A 5 -4.45 11.17 10.45
CA PHE A 5 -4.06 9.82 10.00
C PHE A 5 -4.95 8.72 10.62
N ALA A 6 -5.32 8.88 11.89
CA ALA A 6 -6.14 7.89 12.59
C ALA A 6 -7.63 7.93 12.20
N SER A 7 -8.08 8.94 11.44
CA SER A 7 -9.48 9.05 10.99
C SER A 7 -9.80 8.28 9.72
N GLY A 8 -8.79 7.78 9.01
CA GLY A 8 -8.96 7.12 7.72
C GLY A 8 -9.57 8.01 6.64
N THR A 9 -9.97 7.38 5.54
CA THR A 9 -10.64 8.03 4.39
C THR A 9 -12.11 7.62 4.29
N THR A 10 -12.81 8.17 3.30
CA THR A 10 -14.14 7.69 2.91
C THR A 10 -14.13 6.24 2.40
N ASP A 11 -12.99 5.79 1.86
CA ASP A 11 -12.82 4.45 1.29
C ASP A 11 -12.44 3.40 2.35
N GLY A 12 -11.99 3.86 3.52
CA GLY A 12 -11.64 3.04 4.67
C GLY A 12 -11.67 3.90 5.94
N PRO A 13 -12.77 3.92 6.70
CA PRO A 13 -12.86 4.75 7.89
C PRO A 13 -11.83 4.32 8.93
N GLY A 14 -11.20 5.29 9.57
CA GLY A 14 -10.21 5.05 10.60
C GLY A 14 -10.82 4.66 11.93
N LEU A 15 -9.99 4.67 12.97
CA LEU A 15 -10.39 4.25 14.30
C LEU A 15 -11.26 5.33 14.96
N PHE A 16 -12.36 4.91 15.58
CA PHE A 16 -13.15 5.80 16.44
C PHE A 16 -12.28 6.32 17.61
N PRO A 17 -12.33 7.61 18.02
CA PRO A 17 -13.25 8.67 17.59
C PRO A 17 -12.64 9.72 16.63
N PHE A 18 -11.61 9.38 15.84
CA PHE A 18 -10.88 10.37 15.03
C PHE A 18 -11.69 10.82 13.80
N LYS A 19 -11.68 12.12 13.49
CA LYS A 19 -12.24 12.74 12.27
C LYS A 19 -11.15 13.46 11.45
N GLN A 20 -11.37 13.55 10.14
CA GLN A 20 -10.46 14.29 9.26
C GLN A 20 -10.47 15.78 9.61
N GLY A 21 -9.28 16.38 9.72
CA GLY A 21 -9.12 17.77 10.16
C GLY A 21 -9.10 17.96 11.68
N ASP A 22 -9.14 16.88 12.48
CA ASP A 22 -9.10 16.99 13.94
C ASP A 22 -7.83 17.68 14.46
N THR A 23 -8.05 18.63 15.36
CA THR A 23 -7.02 19.22 16.22
C THR A 23 -6.79 18.35 17.45
N ALA A 24 -5.60 18.47 18.06
CA ALA A 24 -5.17 17.59 19.15
C ALA A 24 -6.16 17.50 20.33
N ASN A 25 -6.42 16.27 20.82
CA ASN A 25 -7.25 16.00 22.01
C ASN A 25 -6.37 15.71 23.23
N ILE A 26 -6.74 16.26 24.40
CA ILE A 26 -6.06 16.10 25.70
C ILE A 26 -5.78 14.62 26.04
N LEU A 27 -6.73 13.72 25.78
CA LEU A 27 -6.59 12.29 26.09
C LEU A 27 -5.45 11.66 25.27
N TRP A 28 -5.46 11.88 23.96
CA TRP A 28 -4.46 11.30 23.05
C TRP A 28 -3.09 11.96 23.20
N ASN A 29 -3.03 13.23 23.57
CA ASN A 29 -1.77 13.87 23.95
C ASN A 29 -1.11 13.20 25.18
N LYS A 30 -1.91 12.77 26.18
CA LYS A 30 -1.42 12.02 27.34
C LYS A 30 -0.96 10.60 27.00
N VAL A 31 -1.65 9.92 26.08
CA VAL A 31 -1.24 8.59 25.60
C VAL A 31 0.06 8.69 24.80
N LYS A 32 0.14 9.65 23.88
CA LYS A 32 1.35 9.97 23.11
C LYS A 32 2.56 10.27 24.00
N SER A 33 2.39 11.09 25.04
CA SER A 33 3.49 11.45 25.95
C SER A 33 4.04 10.25 26.74
N ARG A 34 3.25 9.18 26.91
CA ARG A 34 3.72 7.92 27.52
C ARG A 34 4.54 7.06 26.57
N VAL A 35 4.35 7.21 25.25
CA VAL A 35 5.13 6.52 24.22
C VAL A 35 6.42 7.28 23.95
N LYS A 36 6.30 8.55 23.51
CA LYS A 36 7.44 9.46 23.31
C LYS A 36 6.97 10.91 23.18
N ASN A 37 7.62 11.82 23.91
CA ASN A 37 7.37 13.25 23.80
C ASN A 37 7.89 13.82 22.48
N THR A 38 7.12 14.74 21.89
CA THR A 38 7.53 15.47 20.68
C THR A 38 8.33 16.71 21.08
N THR A 39 9.50 16.88 20.47
CA THR A 39 10.35 18.05 20.69
C THR A 39 9.74 19.31 20.07
N LYS A 40 10.08 20.49 20.61
CA LYS A 40 9.66 21.77 20.03
C LYS A 40 10.09 21.91 18.56
N GLN A 41 11.33 21.52 18.26
CA GLN A 41 11.85 21.50 16.89
C GLN A 41 10.96 20.68 15.94
N MET A 42 10.51 19.48 16.36
CA MET A 42 9.64 18.65 15.52
C MET A 42 8.26 19.28 15.31
N LEU A 43 7.69 19.92 16.33
CA LEU A 43 6.42 20.65 16.19
C LEU A 43 6.56 21.80 15.21
N ASP A 44 7.62 22.59 15.34
CA ASP A 44 7.89 23.75 14.48
C ASP A 44 8.13 23.29 13.03
N CYS A 45 8.92 22.24 12.81
CA CYS A 45 9.18 21.69 11.47
C CYS A 45 7.94 21.09 10.79
N GLN A 46 7.00 20.54 11.56
CA GLN A 46 5.82 19.86 11.03
C GLN A 46 4.59 20.77 10.96
N TYR A 47 4.66 22.00 11.47
CA TYR A 47 3.55 22.95 11.41
C TYR A 47 3.01 23.10 9.97
N PRO A 48 1.68 23.09 9.74
CA PRO A 48 0.59 23.14 10.73
C PRO A 48 0.14 21.77 11.28
N LYS A 49 0.87 20.67 11.02
CA LYS A 49 0.49 19.33 11.50
C LYS A 49 0.44 19.24 13.02
N HIS A 50 -0.71 18.85 13.54
CA HIS A 50 -0.79 18.31 14.90
C HIS A 50 -0.32 16.86 14.91
N ILE A 51 0.88 16.63 15.44
CA ILE A 51 1.51 15.30 15.47
C ILE A 51 0.78 14.38 16.46
N LEU A 52 0.29 13.23 15.99
CA LEU A 52 -0.24 12.15 16.83
C LEU A 52 0.87 11.18 17.23
N LEU A 53 1.62 10.67 16.25
CA LEU A 53 2.74 9.75 16.45
C LEU A 53 4.03 10.34 15.87
N PRO A 54 5.07 10.59 16.68
CA PRO A 54 6.38 11.04 16.21
C PRO A 54 7.18 9.86 15.65
N THR A 55 6.68 9.24 14.58
CA THR A 55 7.17 7.94 14.07
C THR A 55 8.63 7.95 13.61
N GLY A 56 9.16 9.07 13.10
CA GLY A 56 10.59 9.19 12.76
C GLY A 56 11.52 9.10 13.98
N ASP A 57 10.99 9.32 15.18
CA ASP A 57 11.70 9.22 16.45
C ASP A 57 11.50 7.86 17.13
N LEU A 58 10.57 7.03 16.66
CA LEU A 58 10.30 5.70 17.21
C LEU A 58 11.20 4.68 16.49
N LYS A 59 12.21 4.19 17.22
CA LYS A 59 13.26 3.30 16.69
C LYS A 59 13.25 1.90 17.29
N PHE A 60 12.34 1.62 18.23
CA PHE A 60 12.25 0.33 18.90
C PHE A 60 10.95 -0.39 18.47
N PRO A 61 11.00 -1.71 18.15
CA PRO A 61 12.21 -2.54 18.03
C PRO A 61 13.09 -2.20 16.81
N PHE A 62 12.52 -1.54 15.79
CA PHE A 62 13.19 -0.97 14.62
C PHE A 62 12.51 0.36 14.23
N PRO A 63 13.05 1.17 13.30
CA PRO A 63 12.42 2.43 12.87
C PRO A 63 11.00 2.24 12.31
N TRP A 64 10.05 3.06 12.78
CA TRP A 64 8.64 2.96 12.39
C TRP A 64 8.31 3.58 11.03
N GLN A 65 9.25 4.33 10.45
CA GLN A 65 9.14 4.95 9.12
C GLN A 65 10.51 4.90 8.44
N PRO A 66 10.57 4.79 7.10
CA PRO A 66 11.84 4.80 6.38
C PRO A 66 12.48 6.19 6.45
N SER A 67 13.82 6.21 6.58
CA SER A 67 14.63 7.43 6.50
C SER A 67 15.43 7.55 5.21
N ILE A 68 15.53 6.43 4.47
CA ILE A 68 16.20 6.33 3.17
C ILE A 68 15.13 5.94 2.17
N LEU A 69 15.04 6.70 1.08
CA LEU A 69 14.01 6.51 0.06
C LEU A 69 14.66 6.33 -1.32
N PRO A 70 14.32 5.28 -2.05
CA PRO A 70 14.73 5.11 -3.43
C PRO A 70 13.97 6.09 -4.32
N THR A 71 14.66 6.72 -5.25
CA THR A 71 14.07 7.61 -6.27
C THR A 71 14.67 7.29 -7.62
N GLN A 72 13.84 7.13 -8.65
CA GLN A 72 14.30 6.72 -9.97
C GLN A 72 13.44 7.27 -11.10
N ILE A 73 14.05 7.46 -12.27
CA ILE A 73 13.38 7.80 -13.52
C ILE A 73 13.88 6.84 -14.61
N PHE A 74 12.98 6.16 -15.30
CA PHE A 74 13.30 5.42 -16.53
C PHE A 74 12.91 6.23 -17.75
N ARG A 75 13.73 6.18 -18.81
CA ARG A 75 13.37 6.72 -20.13
C ARG A 75 13.08 5.56 -21.09
N ILE A 76 11.90 5.58 -21.71
CA ILE A 76 11.50 4.66 -22.78
C ILE A 76 11.05 5.51 -23.96
N GLY A 77 11.97 5.74 -24.91
CA GLY A 77 11.73 6.68 -26.01
C GLY A 77 11.47 8.09 -25.50
N HIS A 78 10.25 8.59 -25.68
CA HIS A 78 9.78 9.91 -25.24
C HIS A 78 9.03 9.86 -23.90
N VAL A 79 8.84 8.70 -23.29
CA VAL A 79 8.15 8.54 -22.00
C VAL A 79 9.18 8.52 -20.87
N LEU A 80 8.95 9.31 -19.81
CA LEU A 80 9.74 9.27 -18.58
C LEU A 80 8.91 8.68 -17.44
N VAL A 81 9.24 7.47 -16.98
CA VAL A 81 8.54 6.83 -15.87
C VAL A 81 9.23 7.22 -14.55
N ALA A 82 8.63 8.16 -13.84
CA ALA A 82 9.11 8.64 -12.54
C ALA A 82 8.53 7.76 -11.43
N SER A 83 9.35 6.88 -10.85
CA SER A 83 8.89 5.89 -9.87
C SER A 83 9.29 6.30 -8.46
N LEU A 84 8.31 6.57 -7.60
CA LEU A 84 8.53 7.08 -6.24
C LEU A 84 7.78 6.28 -5.17
N PRO A 85 8.32 6.24 -3.95
CA PRO A 85 7.82 5.37 -2.88
C PRO A 85 6.72 6.03 -2.04
N ALA A 86 5.74 6.66 -2.69
CA ALA A 86 4.69 7.39 -1.98
C ALA A 86 3.39 7.49 -2.78
N GLU A 87 2.32 7.87 -2.08
CA GLU A 87 1.01 8.21 -2.64
C GLU A 87 0.91 9.72 -2.87
N LEU A 88 1.02 10.16 -4.13
CA LEU A 88 0.91 11.57 -4.47
C LEU A 88 -0.55 11.99 -4.59
N SER A 89 -0.88 13.17 -4.04
CA SER A 89 -2.11 13.86 -4.41
C SER A 89 -2.12 14.22 -5.89
N THR A 90 -3.29 14.58 -6.40
CA THR A 90 -3.45 14.99 -7.80
C THR A 90 -2.55 16.19 -8.13
N MET A 91 -2.53 17.22 -7.28
CA MET A 91 -1.71 18.41 -7.56
C MET A 91 -0.22 18.18 -7.30
N SER A 92 0.15 17.34 -6.32
CA SER A 92 1.54 16.91 -6.15
C SER A 92 2.07 16.22 -7.41
N GLY A 93 1.31 15.27 -7.96
CA GLY A 93 1.68 14.57 -9.20
C GLY A 93 1.77 15.51 -10.40
N ARG A 94 0.84 16.47 -10.54
CA ARG A 94 0.91 17.50 -11.60
C ARG A 94 2.17 18.35 -11.50
N ARG A 95 2.45 18.92 -10.32
CA ARG A 95 3.65 19.76 -10.09
C ARG A 95 4.94 18.98 -10.36
N LEU A 96 5.00 17.72 -9.94
CA LEU A 96 6.16 16.86 -10.15
C LEU A 96 6.37 16.53 -11.64
N ARG A 97 5.32 16.15 -12.38
CA ARG A 97 5.42 15.91 -13.83
C ARG A 97 5.90 17.14 -14.59
N ASP A 98 5.31 18.30 -14.31
CA ASP A 98 5.69 19.55 -14.98
C ASP A 98 7.16 19.91 -14.70
N ALA A 99 7.62 19.70 -13.47
CA ALA A 99 8.99 19.97 -13.08
C ALA A 99 9.98 19.02 -13.78
N ILE A 100 9.66 17.72 -13.85
CA ILE A 100 10.48 16.72 -14.55
C ILE A 100 10.55 17.04 -16.04
N LYS A 101 9.42 17.32 -16.68
CA LYS A 101 9.34 17.65 -18.11
C LYS A 101 10.21 18.85 -18.44
N ARG A 102 10.00 19.96 -17.73
CA ARG A 102 10.76 21.20 -17.94
C ARG A 102 12.25 21.00 -17.73
N GLU A 103 12.64 20.27 -16.68
CA GLU A 103 14.06 20.07 -16.39
C GLU A 103 14.72 19.15 -17.43
N TYR A 104 14.04 18.09 -17.85
CA TYR A 104 14.57 17.20 -18.89
C TYR A 104 14.73 17.92 -20.23
N GLU A 105 13.67 18.57 -20.72
CA GLU A 105 13.67 19.27 -22.02
C GLU A 105 14.66 20.43 -22.06
N LYS A 106 14.86 21.13 -20.94
CA LYS A 106 15.85 22.21 -20.83
C LYS A 106 17.30 21.70 -20.95
N ASN A 107 17.60 20.53 -20.41
CA ASN A 107 18.98 20.01 -20.34
C ASN A 107 19.31 19.01 -21.46
N SER A 108 18.29 18.51 -22.18
CA SER A 108 18.52 17.55 -23.26
C SER A 108 19.16 18.25 -24.47
N ALA A 109 20.20 17.62 -25.03
CA ALA A 109 20.76 18.03 -26.32
C ALA A 109 19.84 17.64 -27.49
N GLU A 110 18.89 16.74 -27.24
CA GLU A 110 17.87 16.34 -28.20
C GLU A 110 16.70 17.34 -28.14
N ASN A 111 16.26 17.87 -29.28
CA ASN A 111 15.04 18.66 -29.35
C ASN A 111 13.80 17.73 -29.30
N ILE A 112 13.63 17.06 -28.16
CA ILE A 112 12.60 16.06 -27.93
C ILE A 112 11.61 16.53 -26.88
N THR A 113 10.32 16.39 -27.18
CA THR A 113 9.26 16.54 -26.19
C THR A 113 9.06 15.23 -25.47
N VAL A 114 9.05 15.27 -24.13
CA VAL A 114 8.85 14.08 -23.29
C VAL A 114 7.53 14.13 -22.54
N GLU A 115 7.05 12.96 -22.14
CA GLU A 115 5.85 12.82 -21.32
C GLU A 115 6.18 12.06 -20.02
N PRO A 116 6.29 12.78 -18.89
CA PRO A 116 6.49 12.15 -17.59
C PRO A 116 5.21 11.47 -17.08
N VAL A 117 5.33 10.20 -16.70
CA VAL A 117 4.30 9.41 -16.04
C VAL A 117 4.74 9.14 -14.61
N ILE A 118 3.83 9.33 -13.66
CA ILE A 118 4.08 9.04 -12.25
C ILE A 118 3.73 7.57 -11.98
N SER A 119 4.71 6.82 -11.50
CA SER A 119 4.52 5.50 -10.90
C SER A 119 4.65 5.65 -9.38
N GLY A 120 3.52 5.79 -8.69
CA GLY A 120 3.47 5.80 -7.23
C GLY A 120 3.71 4.40 -6.65
N LEU A 121 3.78 4.30 -5.32
CA LEU A 121 3.93 3.03 -4.57
C LEU A 121 5.06 2.13 -5.10
N SER A 122 6.15 2.73 -5.58
CA SER A 122 7.24 2.01 -6.23
C SER A 122 8.42 1.82 -5.28
N ASN A 123 9.03 0.63 -5.30
CA ASN A 123 10.21 0.20 -4.54
C ASN A 123 10.00 0.08 -3.01
N THR A 124 9.56 1.15 -2.34
CA THR A 124 9.21 1.15 -0.91
C THR A 124 7.98 2.03 -0.66
N TYR A 125 7.61 2.22 0.60
CA TYR A 125 6.42 3.00 0.97
C TYR A 125 6.72 4.01 2.09
N SER A 126 6.42 5.28 1.82
CA SER A 126 6.65 6.42 2.70
C SER A 126 5.40 7.28 2.92
N SER A 127 4.23 6.64 2.88
CA SER A 127 2.92 7.28 3.07
C SER A 127 2.58 8.31 1.96
N TYR A 128 1.91 9.40 2.30
CA TYR A 128 1.33 10.34 1.34
C TYR A 128 2.25 11.54 1.07
N VAL A 129 2.13 12.13 -0.12
CA VAL A 129 2.79 13.39 -0.48
C VAL A 129 1.76 14.35 -1.05
N VAL A 130 1.44 15.37 -0.27
CA VAL A 130 0.53 16.46 -0.66
C VAL A 130 1.29 17.74 -0.94
N THR A 131 0.63 18.67 -1.64
CA THR A 131 1.10 20.04 -1.72
C THR A 131 0.98 20.74 -0.37
N PHE A 132 1.73 21.83 -0.16
CA PHE A 132 1.65 22.62 1.06
C PHE A 132 0.20 23.05 1.37
N GLU A 133 -0.55 23.39 0.32
CA GLU A 133 -1.92 23.89 0.39
C GLU A 133 -2.95 22.80 0.73
N GLU A 134 -2.65 21.54 0.42
CA GLU A 134 -3.55 20.39 0.58
C GLU A 134 -3.43 19.70 1.95
N TYR A 135 -2.72 20.28 2.92
CA TYR A 135 -2.31 19.64 4.15
C TYR A 135 -3.46 19.29 5.13
N ARG A 136 -4.31 18.31 4.77
CA ARG A 136 -5.47 17.79 5.52
C ARG A 136 -5.24 16.33 5.98
N TYR A 137 -6.07 15.35 5.59
CA TYR A 137 -5.89 13.93 5.96
C TYR A 137 -4.58 13.37 5.40
N GLU A 138 -4.42 13.46 4.08
CA GLU A 138 -3.23 13.05 3.37
C GLU A 138 -2.03 13.87 3.86
N GLY A 139 -2.25 15.15 4.20
CA GLY A 139 -1.26 16.00 4.88
C GLY A 139 -0.83 15.47 6.25
N ALA A 140 -1.75 14.92 7.05
CA ALA A 140 -1.42 14.25 8.31
C ALA A 140 -0.52 13.02 8.08
N SER A 141 -0.66 12.36 6.92
CA SER A 141 0.16 11.23 6.48
C SER A 141 1.38 11.63 5.65
N THR A 142 1.63 12.92 5.41
CA THR A 142 2.86 13.41 4.75
C THR A 142 4.02 13.54 5.73
N ILE A 143 4.72 12.44 5.94
CA ILE A 143 5.53 12.19 7.14
C ILE A 143 6.76 13.09 7.31
N TYR A 144 7.36 13.60 6.23
CA TYR A 144 8.55 14.45 6.29
C TYR A 144 8.24 15.95 6.41
N GLY A 145 6.96 16.30 6.58
CA GLY A 145 6.54 17.68 6.84
C GLY A 145 6.00 18.42 5.61
N PRO A 146 5.69 19.71 5.74
CA PRO A 146 5.01 20.52 4.71
C PRO A 146 5.79 20.61 3.38
N TYR A 147 7.12 20.50 3.42
CA TYR A 147 7.98 20.62 2.24
C TYR A 147 8.36 19.28 1.61
N THR A 148 7.64 18.19 1.95
CA THR A 148 7.93 16.86 1.39
C THR A 148 7.84 16.86 -0.14
N LEU A 149 6.81 17.50 -0.72
CA LEU A 149 6.67 17.60 -2.17
C LEU A 149 7.83 18.37 -2.80
N ASP A 150 8.26 19.48 -2.19
CA ASP A 150 9.36 20.28 -2.74
C ASP A 150 10.68 19.52 -2.73
N ALA A 151 10.92 18.70 -1.70
CA ALA A 151 12.06 17.78 -1.66
C ALA A 151 11.99 16.75 -2.79
N TYR A 152 10.81 16.17 -3.06
CA TYR A 152 10.63 15.28 -4.21
C TYR A 152 10.84 16.01 -5.54
N ILE A 153 10.28 17.21 -5.73
CA ILE A 153 10.48 18.00 -6.95
C ILE A 153 11.97 18.30 -7.15
N GLN A 154 12.69 18.69 -6.10
CA GLN A 154 14.13 18.93 -6.16
C GLN A 154 14.88 17.67 -6.59
N GLN A 155 14.63 16.53 -5.94
CA GLN A 155 15.31 15.28 -6.23
C GLN A 155 15.03 14.79 -7.66
N TYR A 156 13.78 14.87 -8.11
CA TYR A 156 13.42 14.41 -9.45
C TYR A 156 13.86 15.36 -10.56
N ARG A 157 13.97 16.66 -10.30
CA ARG A 157 14.65 17.58 -11.21
C ARG A 157 16.13 17.22 -11.34
N TYR A 158 16.80 16.93 -10.23
CA TYR A 158 18.19 16.45 -10.27
C TYR A 158 18.30 15.18 -11.14
N LEU A 159 17.49 14.15 -10.88
CA LEU A 159 17.50 12.93 -11.68
C LEU A 159 17.18 13.19 -13.17
N ALA A 160 16.20 14.03 -13.47
CA ALA A 160 15.82 14.37 -14.83
C ALA A 160 16.95 15.10 -15.59
N SER A 161 17.63 16.02 -14.93
CA SER A 161 18.81 16.71 -15.47
C SER A 161 19.94 15.72 -15.77
N GLN A 162 20.27 14.84 -14.82
CA GLN A 162 21.34 13.84 -15.00
C GLN A 162 21.01 12.84 -16.11
N LEU A 163 19.75 12.43 -16.22
CA LEU A 163 19.28 11.56 -17.29
C LEU A 163 19.36 12.26 -18.66
N ALA A 164 19.00 13.54 -18.73
CA ALA A 164 19.06 14.32 -19.96
C ALA A 164 20.51 14.56 -20.44
N THR A 165 21.46 14.70 -19.52
CA THR A 165 22.89 14.89 -19.81
C THR A 165 23.69 13.59 -19.85
N ASN A 166 23.03 12.43 -19.79
CA ASN A 166 23.65 11.10 -19.74
C ASN A 166 24.77 10.99 -18.67
N SER A 167 24.52 11.59 -17.51
CA SER A 167 25.45 11.67 -16.38
C SER A 167 25.13 10.61 -15.32
N THR A 168 26.14 10.21 -14.56
CA THR A 168 25.97 9.23 -13.47
C THR A 168 25.49 9.91 -12.18
N VAL A 169 24.68 9.20 -11.41
CA VAL A 169 24.20 9.64 -10.09
C VAL A 169 24.87 8.85 -8.98
N SER A 170 25.06 9.46 -7.82
CA SER A 170 25.51 8.73 -6.63
C SER A 170 24.44 7.72 -6.22
N ALA A 171 24.87 6.51 -5.81
CA ALA A 171 23.96 5.45 -5.36
C ALA A 171 23.17 5.82 -4.09
N GLY A 172 23.65 6.81 -3.33
CA GLY A 172 23.07 7.17 -2.04
C GLY A 172 23.40 6.15 -0.94
N PRO A 173 22.87 6.35 0.28
CA PRO A 173 23.08 5.42 1.38
C PRO A 173 22.30 4.11 1.15
N PRO A 174 22.84 2.95 1.55
CA PRO A 174 22.14 1.67 1.42
C PRO A 174 20.93 1.60 2.35
N GLU A 175 19.88 0.90 1.92
CA GLU A 175 18.73 0.63 2.78
C GLU A 175 19.09 -0.37 3.90
N PRO A 176 18.61 -0.15 5.13
CA PRO A 176 18.82 -1.07 6.23
C PRO A 176 17.97 -2.33 6.07
N ASN A 177 18.51 -3.48 6.46
CA ASN A 177 17.79 -4.76 6.50
C ASN A 177 17.32 -5.07 7.92
N TYR A 178 16.00 -5.26 8.10
CA TYR A 178 15.36 -5.54 9.39
C TYR A 178 14.70 -6.92 9.47
N LEU A 179 14.94 -7.83 8.53
CA LEU A 179 14.29 -9.15 8.48
C LEU A 179 14.43 -9.93 9.80
N ASP A 180 15.63 -9.93 10.40
CA ASP A 180 15.91 -10.64 11.66
C ASP A 180 15.35 -9.96 12.91
N GLN A 181 14.74 -8.78 12.77
CA GLN A 181 14.20 -7.98 13.89
C GLN A 181 12.66 -7.95 13.91
N GLN A 182 12.02 -8.59 12.94
CA GLN A 182 10.56 -8.62 12.83
C GLN A 182 9.96 -9.49 13.94
N THR A 183 8.90 -8.99 14.58
CA THR A 183 8.13 -9.74 15.57
C THR A 183 6.68 -9.85 15.11
N SER A 184 6.12 -11.06 15.18
CA SER A 184 4.70 -11.30 14.93
C SER A 184 4.01 -11.61 16.23
N LEU A 185 2.93 -10.87 16.52
CA LEU A 185 2.00 -11.17 17.61
C LEU A 185 0.80 -11.99 17.13
N VAL A 186 0.72 -12.30 15.83
CA VAL A 186 -0.35 -13.12 15.25
C VAL A 186 0.03 -14.59 15.44
N PRO A 187 -0.70 -15.37 16.26
CA PRO A 187 -0.41 -16.78 16.44
C PRO A 187 -0.52 -17.53 15.11
N GLY A 188 0.31 -18.57 14.94
CA GLY A 188 0.20 -19.51 13.83
C GLY A 188 -1.10 -20.32 13.89
N VAL A 189 -1.34 -21.14 12.87
CA VAL A 189 -2.36 -22.19 12.96
C VAL A 189 -1.86 -23.26 13.92
N LEU A 190 -2.62 -23.54 14.99
CA LEU A 190 -2.21 -24.52 16.00
C LEU A 190 -2.57 -25.95 15.55
N PHE A 191 -3.83 -26.14 15.18
CA PHE A 191 -4.36 -27.37 14.59
C PHE A 191 -5.68 -27.05 13.89
N ASP A 192 -6.10 -27.95 13.00
CA ASP A 192 -7.44 -27.95 12.40
C ASP A 192 -8.16 -29.22 12.83
N CYS A 193 -9.45 -29.11 13.07
CA CYS A 193 -10.31 -30.25 13.38
C CYS A 193 -11.50 -30.28 12.42
N THR A 194 -12.14 -31.44 12.35
CA THR A 194 -13.37 -31.64 11.59
C THR A 194 -14.53 -31.87 12.56
N PRO A 195 -15.77 -31.51 12.19
CA PRO A 195 -16.95 -31.90 12.97
C PRO A 195 -17.03 -33.42 13.16
N ASP A 196 -17.68 -33.86 14.25
CA ASP A 196 -17.81 -35.29 14.57
C ASP A 196 -18.41 -36.07 13.40
N GLY A 197 -17.73 -37.15 13.00
CA GLY A 197 -18.14 -38.00 11.90
C GLY A 197 -17.93 -37.42 10.49
N LYS A 198 -17.31 -36.25 10.35
CA LYS A 198 -16.94 -35.63 9.07
C LYS A 198 -15.43 -35.71 8.82
N LYS A 199 -15.04 -35.52 7.55
CA LYS A 199 -13.65 -35.43 7.10
C LYS A 199 -13.43 -34.12 6.35
N PHE A 200 -12.17 -33.68 6.26
CA PHE A 200 -11.80 -32.57 5.38
C PHE A 200 -12.19 -32.89 3.93
N GLY A 201 -12.77 -31.92 3.25
CA GLY A 201 -13.32 -32.04 1.90
C GLY A 201 -14.79 -32.48 1.85
N ASP A 202 -15.40 -32.90 2.96
CA ASP A 202 -16.83 -33.26 2.97
C ASP A 202 -17.70 -32.05 2.65
N CYS A 203 -18.63 -32.19 1.71
CA CYS A 203 -19.61 -31.16 1.40
C CYS A 203 -20.67 -31.07 2.52
N ILE A 204 -20.81 -29.88 3.11
CA ILE A 204 -21.78 -29.57 4.17
C ILE A 204 -23.02 -28.83 3.63
N SER A 205 -22.88 -28.13 2.49
CA SER A 205 -23.99 -27.52 1.77
C SER A 205 -23.86 -27.83 0.29
N GLN A 206 -24.73 -28.71 -0.20
CA GLN A 206 -24.80 -29.08 -1.62
C GLN A 206 -25.44 -27.97 -2.46
N PRO A 207 -25.08 -27.87 -3.76
CA PRO A 207 -25.77 -26.96 -4.67
C PRO A 207 -27.18 -27.48 -4.99
N LEU A 208 -28.03 -26.60 -5.52
CA LEU A 208 -29.30 -26.98 -6.13
C LEU A 208 -29.04 -27.76 -7.43
N MET A 209 -30.04 -28.54 -7.85
CA MET A 209 -29.96 -29.34 -9.09
C MET A 209 -29.88 -28.47 -10.35
N GLU A 210 -30.52 -27.31 -10.33
CA GLU A 210 -30.65 -26.43 -11.49
C GLU A 210 -30.52 -24.96 -11.06
N TYR A 211 -29.94 -24.16 -11.94
CA TYR A 211 -29.77 -22.72 -11.78
C TYR A 211 -30.06 -22.03 -13.11
N THR A 212 -30.51 -20.78 -13.02
CA THR A 212 -30.62 -19.89 -14.18
C THR A 212 -29.42 -18.96 -14.27
N ILE A 213 -29.12 -18.46 -15.48
CA ILE A 213 -28.07 -17.45 -15.67
C ILE A 213 -28.38 -16.23 -14.79
N GLY A 214 -27.36 -15.76 -14.05
CA GLY A 214 -27.48 -14.67 -13.08
C GLY A 214 -27.78 -15.12 -11.64
N SER A 215 -28.07 -16.41 -11.41
CA SER A 215 -28.17 -16.96 -10.06
C SER A 215 -26.80 -17.19 -9.42
N THR A 216 -26.72 -17.13 -8.09
CA THR A 216 -25.51 -17.45 -7.33
C THR A 216 -25.58 -18.88 -6.80
N VAL A 217 -24.58 -19.69 -7.16
CA VAL A 217 -24.38 -21.03 -6.58
C VAL A 217 -23.63 -20.87 -5.26
N LYS A 218 -24.13 -21.50 -4.19
CA LYS A 218 -23.45 -21.54 -2.88
C LYS A 218 -23.25 -22.99 -2.49
N VAL A 219 -22.00 -23.33 -2.20
CA VAL A 219 -21.59 -24.62 -1.68
C VAL A 219 -20.67 -24.39 -0.49
N ALA A 220 -20.61 -25.35 0.42
CA ALA A 220 -19.72 -25.28 1.56
C ALA A 220 -19.12 -26.65 1.85
N PHE A 221 -17.86 -26.65 2.28
CA PHE A 221 -17.07 -27.85 2.56
C PHE A 221 -16.39 -27.74 3.92
N VAL A 222 -16.15 -28.88 4.57
CA VAL A 222 -15.25 -28.93 5.73
C VAL A 222 -13.83 -28.67 5.23
N SER A 223 -13.20 -27.61 5.74
CA SER A 223 -11.85 -27.19 5.32
C SER A 223 -10.98 -26.90 6.54
N GLY A 224 -9.67 -27.03 6.38
CA GLY A 224 -8.69 -26.46 7.30
C GLY A 224 -8.45 -24.97 7.02
N ASN A 225 -7.69 -24.33 7.90
CA ASN A 225 -7.35 -22.93 7.84
C ASN A 225 -6.52 -22.62 6.57
N PRO A 226 -6.93 -21.64 5.73
CA PRO A 226 -6.18 -21.24 4.53
C PRO A 226 -4.75 -20.77 4.83
N ARG A 227 -4.45 -20.38 6.07
CA ARG A 227 -3.09 -20.01 6.49
C ARG A 227 -2.10 -21.19 6.53
N ASN A 228 -2.58 -22.43 6.48
CA ASN A 228 -1.71 -23.61 6.37
C ASN A 228 -1.00 -23.70 5.02
N ASN A 229 -1.65 -23.22 3.96
CA ASN A 229 -1.12 -23.24 2.61
C ASN A 229 -1.81 -22.16 1.79
N VAL A 230 -1.05 -21.16 1.35
CA VAL A 230 -1.53 -20.04 0.53
C VAL A 230 -1.95 -20.45 -0.88
N ARG A 231 -1.57 -21.65 -1.31
CA ARG A 231 -1.88 -22.26 -2.61
C ARG A 231 -1.34 -21.45 -3.80
N ASP A 232 -0.09 -21.00 -3.69
CA ASP A 232 0.60 -20.27 -4.76
C ASP A 232 0.53 -21.03 -6.09
N GLU A 233 0.22 -20.31 -7.18
CA GLU A 233 0.01 -20.87 -8.53
C GLU A 233 -1.04 -22.00 -8.60
N SER A 234 -1.96 -22.02 -7.62
CA SER A 234 -3.06 -22.98 -7.52
C SER A 234 -4.35 -22.25 -7.14
N THR A 235 -5.35 -22.98 -6.65
CA THR A 235 -6.66 -22.42 -6.32
C THR A 235 -7.33 -23.14 -5.16
N PHE A 236 -8.06 -22.42 -4.31
CA PHE A 236 -8.91 -22.95 -3.24
C PHE A 236 -10.25 -23.51 -3.75
N LEU A 237 -10.72 -23.06 -4.92
CA LEU A 237 -11.95 -23.55 -5.54
C LEU A 237 -11.81 -23.67 -7.05
N ALA A 238 -12.48 -24.65 -7.63
CA ALA A 238 -12.60 -24.82 -9.06
C ALA A 238 -14.07 -25.02 -9.41
N VAL A 239 -14.54 -24.30 -10.43
CA VAL A 239 -15.79 -24.62 -11.11
C VAL A 239 -15.42 -25.37 -12.37
N GLU A 240 -15.93 -26.59 -12.50
CA GLU A 240 -15.66 -27.45 -13.64
C GLU A 240 -16.95 -27.75 -14.39
N LYS A 241 -16.84 -27.89 -15.71
CA LYS A 241 -17.93 -28.29 -16.60
C LYS A 241 -17.66 -29.68 -17.12
N LEU A 242 -18.60 -30.59 -16.88
CA LEU A 242 -18.62 -31.93 -17.46
C LEU A 242 -19.11 -31.86 -18.90
N ASP A 243 -18.30 -32.35 -19.84
CA ASP A 243 -18.76 -32.69 -21.20
C ASP A 243 -19.41 -34.08 -21.17
N THR A 244 -20.71 -34.15 -21.41
CA THR A 244 -21.50 -35.39 -21.35
C THR A 244 -21.14 -36.38 -22.45
N ASN A 245 -20.52 -35.94 -23.56
CA ASN A 245 -20.14 -36.84 -24.65
C ASN A 245 -18.82 -37.55 -24.37
N SER A 246 -17.84 -36.81 -23.85
CA SER A 246 -16.50 -37.34 -23.55
C SER A 246 -16.33 -37.79 -22.09
N ASN A 247 -17.29 -37.46 -21.22
CA ASN A 247 -17.24 -37.66 -19.77
C ASN A 247 -15.99 -37.05 -19.13
N GLN A 248 -15.53 -35.90 -19.66
CA GLN A 248 -14.37 -35.15 -19.18
C GLN A 248 -14.81 -33.85 -18.49
N TRP A 249 -14.16 -33.54 -17.38
CA TRP A 249 -14.31 -32.25 -16.69
C TRP A 249 -13.33 -31.24 -17.25
N THR A 250 -13.82 -30.01 -17.45
CA THR A 250 -13.04 -28.88 -17.94
C THR A 250 -13.14 -27.72 -16.96
N LEU A 251 -12.01 -27.18 -16.53
CA LEU A 251 -11.97 -26.02 -15.63
C LEU A 251 -12.55 -24.79 -16.34
N ILE A 252 -13.54 -24.14 -15.73
CA ILE A 252 -14.17 -22.93 -16.28
C ILE A 252 -13.96 -21.69 -15.42
N ALA A 253 -13.73 -21.84 -14.12
CA ALA A 253 -13.40 -20.74 -13.23
C ALA A 253 -12.62 -21.21 -11.99
N THR A 254 -11.77 -20.35 -11.45
CA THR A 254 -11.03 -20.52 -10.19
C THR A 254 -11.31 -19.37 -9.23
N ASP A 255 -10.76 -19.38 -8.02
CA ASP A 255 -10.78 -18.23 -7.11
C ASP A 255 -10.14 -16.93 -7.65
N ALA A 256 -9.42 -16.98 -8.78
CA ALA A 256 -8.92 -15.80 -9.48
C ALA A 256 -9.99 -15.11 -10.36
N ASN A 257 -11.09 -15.80 -10.66
CA ASN A 257 -12.18 -15.28 -11.47
C ASN A 257 -13.15 -14.42 -10.62
N TRP A 258 -13.55 -13.26 -11.18
CA TRP A 258 -14.43 -12.28 -10.52
C TRP A 258 -15.81 -12.85 -10.15
N GLU A 259 -16.31 -13.80 -10.95
CA GLU A 259 -17.58 -14.47 -10.75
C GLU A 259 -17.58 -15.49 -9.60
N THR A 260 -16.42 -15.77 -8.98
CA THR A 260 -16.31 -16.69 -7.85
C THR A 260 -15.94 -15.97 -6.57
N SER A 261 -16.24 -16.58 -5.42
CA SER A 261 -15.84 -16.05 -4.13
C SER A 261 -15.59 -17.18 -3.14
N HIS A 262 -14.46 -17.11 -2.43
CA HIS A 262 -14.07 -18.07 -1.40
C HIS A 262 -14.22 -17.41 -0.02
N TYR A 263 -14.98 -18.04 0.88
CA TYR A 263 -15.14 -17.60 2.26
C TYR A 263 -14.66 -18.71 3.19
N TYR A 264 -13.73 -18.38 4.08
CA TYR A 264 -13.35 -19.26 5.18
C TYR A 264 -14.04 -18.80 6.46
N MET A 265 -14.80 -19.69 7.08
CA MET A 265 -15.42 -19.49 8.38
C MET A 265 -14.68 -20.40 9.37
N GLY A 266 -13.79 -19.82 10.16
CA GLY A 266 -13.18 -20.53 11.27
C GLY A 266 -14.17 -20.56 12.44
N ASP A 267 -14.46 -21.74 12.96
CA ASP A 267 -15.08 -21.86 14.28
C ASP A 267 -14.02 -21.40 15.31
N THR A 268 -14.33 -20.34 16.05
CA THR A 268 -13.50 -19.84 17.16
C THR A 268 -13.56 -20.78 18.35
#